data_AF-A0A2S9GS41-F1
#
_entry.id   AF-A0A2S9GS41-F1
#
_cell.length_a   1.000
_cell.length_b   1.000
_cell.length_c   1.000
_cell.angle_alpha   90.00
_cell.angle_beta   90.00
_cell.angle_gamma   90.00
#
_symmetry.space_group_name_H-M   'P 1'
#
loop_
_entity.id
_entity.type
_entity.pdbx_description
1 polymer ?
#
loop_
_entity_poly.entity_id
_entity_poly.type
_entity_poly.pdbx_seq_one_letter_code
_entity_poly.pdbx_strand_id
1 'polypeptide(L)' 'DFGPDDGPRVALRADMDALPMAERTGLPFSSDVPNVAHACGHDAHTAVLLGAALAMASEPELPVGV' A
#
# COMPACT_ATOMS: atom_id res chain seq x y z
N ASP A 1 -12.84 8.47 0.12
CA ASP A 1 -14.06 7.69 -0.07
C ASP A 1 -14.41 7.79 -1.52
N PHE A 2 -14.39 6.67 -2.24
CA PHE A 2 -14.70 6.62 -3.67
C PHE A 2 -15.96 5.79 -3.92
N GLY A 3 -16.65 6.07 -5.03
CA GLY A 3 -17.87 5.38 -5.43
C GLY A 3 -19.13 5.94 -4.76
N PRO A 4 -20.27 5.22 -4.87
CA PRO A 4 -21.57 5.65 -4.34
C PRO A 4 -21.57 5.90 -2.82
N ASP A 5 -22.40 6.83 -2.38
CA ASP A 5 -22.57 7.20 -0.96
C ASP A 5 -23.46 6.21 -0.19
N ASP A 6 -24.30 5.45 -0.89
CA ASP A 6 -25.21 4.46 -0.33
C ASP A 6 -24.83 3.02 -0.69
N GLY A 7 -25.25 2.06 0.15
CA GLY A 7 -25.02 0.64 -0.05
C GLY A 7 -23.77 0.07 0.63
N PRO A 8 -23.42 -1.20 0.35
CA PRO A 8 -22.28 -1.88 0.94
C PRO A 8 -20.95 -1.23 0.55
N ARG A 9 -19.96 -1.29 1.45
CA ARG A 9 -18.62 -0.73 1.22
C ARG A 9 -17.53 -1.74 1.52
N VAL A 10 -16.40 -1.62 0.82
CA VAL A 10 -15.24 -2.50 0.98
C VAL A 10 -14.05 -1.70 1.48
N ALA A 11 -13.56 -2.01 2.68
CA ALA A 11 -12.33 -1.39 3.20
C ALA A 11 -11.10 -2.14 2.69
N LEU A 12 -10.11 -1.39 2.20
CA LEU A 12 -8.79 -1.91 1.85
C LEU A 12 -7.76 -1.38 2.86
N ARG A 13 -6.83 -2.26 3.27
CA ARG A 13 -5.79 -1.93 4.25
C ARG A 13 -4.44 -2.47 3.78
N ALA A 14 -3.41 -1.65 3.95
CA ALA A 14 -2.02 -2.05 3.92
C ALA A 14 -1.34 -1.61 5.23
N ASP A 15 -0.45 -2.44 5.75
CA ASP A 15 0.55 -2.07 6.74
C ASP A 15 1.71 -1.32 6.08
N MET A 16 2.49 -0.60 6.89
CA MET A 16 3.59 0.26 6.41
C MET A 16 4.83 0.24 7.30
N ASP A 17 4.84 -0.56 8.36
CA ASP A 17 5.99 -0.67 9.26
C ASP A 17 7.11 -1.52 8.64
N ALA A 18 8.33 -1.26 9.09
CA ALA A 18 9.51 -2.03 8.76
C ALA A 18 9.97 -2.86 9.97
N LEU A 19 10.96 -3.73 9.77
CA LEU A 19 11.53 -4.54 10.83
C LEU A 19 12.89 -3.99 11.31
N PRO A 20 13.24 -4.14 12.60
CA PRO A 20 14.51 -3.70 13.17
C PRO A 20 15.65 -4.69 12.84
N MET A 21 16.05 -4.73 11.58
CA MET A 21 17.11 -5.61 11.09
C MET A 21 17.87 -5.01 9.92
N ALA A 22 19.12 -5.44 9.73
CA ALA A 22 19.92 -5.02 8.59
C ALA A 22 19.39 -5.65 7.28
N GLU A 23 19.26 -4.83 6.24
CA GLU A 23 18.97 -5.33 4.90
C GLU A 23 20.19 -6.08 4.33
N ARG A 24 19.94 -7.19 3.63
CA ARG A 24 20.99 -8.09 3.08
C ARG A 24 20.75 -8.42 1.61
N THR A 25 19.94 -7.63 0.93
CA THR A 25 19.52 -7.87 -0.46
C THR A 25 20.61 -7.41 -1.45
N GLY A 26 21.32 -6.34 -1.14
CA GLY A 26 22.28 -5.70 -2.05
C GLY A 26 21.62 -5.00 -3.24
N LEU A 27 20.32 -4.71 -3.16
CA LEU A 27 19.57 -4.08 -4.23
C LEU A 27 19.91 -2.58 -4.35
N PRO A 28 19.81 -1.97 -5.54
CA PRO A 28 20.08 -0.53 -5.72
C PRO A 28 19.18 0.40 -4.91
N PHE A 29 18.05 -0.11 -4.42
CA PHE A 29 17.06 0.59 -3.60
C PHE A 29 17.03 0.07 -2.15
N SER A 30 18.11 -0.59 -1.70
CA SER A 30 18.23 -1.03 -0.31
C SER A 30 18.02 0.13 0.65
N SER A 31 17.48 -0.15 1.83
CA SER A 31 17.31 0.82 2.91
C SER A 31 18.60 1.56 3.22
N ASP A 32 18.53 2.89 3.16
CA ASP A 32 19.60 3.78 3.62
C ASP A 32 19.64 3.92 5.15
N VAL A 33 18.65 3.35 5.86
CA VAL A 33 18.55 3.42 7.32
C VAL A 33 19.17 2.16 7.95
N PRO A 34 20.26 2.29 8.73
CA PRO A 34 20.91 1.15 9.35
C PRO A 34 19.96 0.36 10.27
N ASN A 35 19.99 -0.97 10.16
CA ASN A 35 19.15 -1.88 10.94
C ASN A 35 17.64 -1.65 10.78
N VAL A 36 17.19 -1.16 9.63
CA VAL A 36 15.77 -1.09 9.25
C VAL A 36 15.58 -1.64 7.85
N ALA A 37 14.65 -2.57 7.66
CA ALA A 37 14.33 -3.13 6.35
C ALA A 37 12.85 -3.54 6.25
N HIS A 38 12.24 -3.33 5.08
CA HIS A 38 10.93 -3.91 4.75
C HIS A 38 11.06 -5.37 4.32
N ALA A 39 11.43 -6.24 5.26
CA ALA A 39 11.62 -7.67 4.99
C ALA A 39 10.31 -8.49 4.99
N CYS A 40 9.16 -7.86 5.29
CA CYS A 40 7.81 -8.45 5.20
C CYS A 40 6.97 -7.91 4.03
N GLY A 41 7.50 -6.99 3.22
CA GLY A 41 6.81 -6.46 2.05
C GLY A 41 5.73 -5.39 2.32
N HIS A 42 5.72 -4.77 3.50
CA HIS A 42 4.74 -3.72 3.84
C HIS A 42 4.90 -2.45 2.96
N ASP A 43 6.11 -2.20 2.46
CA ASP A 43 6.38 -1.24 1.40
C ASP A 43 5.62 -1.60 0.11
N ALA A 44 5.67 -2.86 -0.33
CA ALA A 44 4.95 -3.33 -1.50
C ALA A 44 3.43 -3.29 -1.29
N HIS A 45 2.94 -3.71 -0.12
CA HIS A 45 1.51 -3.58 0.21
C HIS A 45 1.05 -2.12 0.13
N THR A 46 1.82 -1.20 0.70
CA THR A 46 1.54 0.24 0.66
C THR A 46 1.53 0.78 -0.77
N ALA A 47 2.53 0.41 -1.59
CA ALA A 47 2.60 0.83 -2.98
C ALA A 47 1.39 0.32 -3.80
N VAL A 48 0.98 -0.94 -3.60
CA VAL A 48 -0.18 -1.54 -4.26
C VAL A 48 -1.47 -0.83 -3.83
N LEU A 49 -1.66 -0.59 -2.53
CA LEU A 49 -2.86 0.10 -2.04
C LEU A 49 -2.96 1.53 -2.59
N LEU A 50 -1.85 2.26 -2.63
CA LEU A 50 -1.81 3.60 -3.22
C LEU A 50 -2.14 3.55 -4.72
N GLY A 51 -1.58 2.60 -5.46
CA GLY A 51 -1.89 2.41 -6.88
C GLY A 51 -3.37 2.09 -7.13
N ALA A 52 -3.96 1.20 -6.33
CA ALA A 52 -5.39 0.90 -6.39
C ALA A 52 -6.24 2.14 -6.08
N ALA A 53 -5.89 2.92 -5.06
CA ALA A 53 -6.59 4.15 -4.70
C ALA A 53 -6.55 5.18 -5.83
N LEU A 54 -5.39 5.35 -6.49
CA LEU A 54 -5.26 6.24 -7.64
C LEU A 54 -6.10 5.76 -8.84
N ALA A 55 -6.12 4.46 -9.12
CA ALA A 55 -6.94 3.89 -10.18
C ALA A 55 -8.44 4.11 -9.90
N MET A 56 -8.90 3.82 -8.68
CA MET A 56 -10.29 4.05 -8.26
C MET A 56 -10.67 5.53 -8.29
N ALA A 57 -9.74 6.43 -7.90
CA ALA A 57 -9.96 7.87 -8.00
C ALA A 57 -10.09 8.37 -9.45
N SER A 58 -9.53 7.63 -10.42
CA SER A 58 -9.63 7.96 -11.84
C SER A 58 -10.86 7.37 -12.54
N GLU A 59 -11.57 6.45 -11.90
CA GLU A 59 -12.78 5.83 -12.44
C GLU A 59 -14.02 6.69 -12.11
N PRO A 60 -14.79 7.16 -13.11
CA PRO A 60 -15.95 8.01 -12.88
C PRO A 60 -17.09 7.32 -12.12
N GLU A 61 -17.24 6.01 -12.30
CA GLU A 61 -18.27 5.20 -11.64
C GLU A 61 -17.68 3.90 -11.11
N LEU A 62 -17.92 3.64 -9.81
CA LEU A 62 -17.59 2.37 -9.17
C LEU A 62 -18.86 1.63 -8.78
N PRO A 63 -18.89 0.29 -8.88
CA PRO A 63 -20.09 -0.49 -8.60
C PRO A 63 -20.46 -0.55 -7.11
N VAL A 64 -19.49 -0.31 -6.22
CA VAL A 64 -19.66 -0.24 -4.76
C VAL A 64 -18.74 0.83 -4.18
N GLY A 65 -19.05 1.34 -2.98
CA GLY A 65 -18.18 2.26 -2.27
C GLY A 65 -16.93 1.58 -1.70
N VAL A 66 -15.82 2.31 -1.65
CA VAL A 66 -14.50 1.85 -1.17
C VAL A 66 -13.76 2.95 -0.40
#